data_AF-F6FHM3-F1
#
_entry.id   AF-F6FHM3-F1
#
_cell.length_a   1.000
_cell.length_b   1.000
_cell.length_c   1.000
_cell.angle_alpha   90.00
_cell.angle_beta   90.00
_cell.angle_gamma   90.00
#
_symmetry.space_group_name_H-M   'P 1'
#
loop_
_entity.id
_entity.type
_entity.pdbx_description
1 polymer ?
#
loop_
_entity_poly.entity_id
_entity_poly.type
_entity_poly.pdbx_seq_one_letter_code
_entity_poly.pdbx_strand_id
1 'polypeptide(L)'
;MLKKLVPLGGVAFASTIAGIYALTRPNEERYKSKMPSYKEVFEHVQKWRADTRHSVDIDIDMRNPEDSAWWSERGKEFKKFYKGDWQDFRDKCFSEIKAAGTNLNSIFGDSASFYSKAEEVPPSSSFSSLCVYRNSS
;
A
#
# COMPACT_ATOMS: atom_id res chain seq x y z
N MET A 1 -13.84 -5.55 -75.22
CA MET A 1 -13.00 -6.65 -74.70
C MET A 1 -12.27 -6.13 -73.47
N LEU A 2 -12.68 -6.57 -72.26
CA LEU A 2 -11.89 -7.32 -71.25
C LEU A 2 -10.48 -6.72 -71.01
N LYS A 3 -10.02 -6.42 -69.78
CA LYS A 3 -10.23 -7.10 -68.49
C LYS A 3 -9.76 -6.20 -67.33
N LYS A 4 -10.39 -6.40 -66.16
CA LYS A 4 -10.01 -5.90 -64.82
C LYS A 4 -8.55 -6.21 -64.47
N LEU A 5 -7.96 -5.43 -63.57
CA LEU A 5 -7.14 -5.92 -62.44
C LEU A 5 -6.96 -4.82 -61.38
N VAL A 6 -7.59 -5.06 -60.22
CA VAL A 6 -7.19 -4.49 -58.93
C VAL A 6 -5.99 -5.31 -58.44
N PRO A 7 -5.03 -4.68 -57.75
CA PRO A 7 -4.38 -5.31 -56.61
C PRO A 7 -4.69 -4.56 -55.32
N LEU A 8 -5.21 -5.34 -54.37
CA LEU A 8 -5.16 -5.10 -52.93
C LEU A 8 -3.70 -4.90 -52.47
N GLY A 9 -3.47 -4.11 -51.44
CA GLY A 9 -2.26 -4.28 -50.63
C GLY A 9 -1.74 -3.03 -49.94
N GLY A 10 -2.26 -2.79 -48.72
CA GLY A 10 -1.49 -2.39 -47.53
C GLY A 10 -0.49 -1.24 -47.61
N VAL A 11 -0.80 -0.15 -46.93
CA VAL A 11 0.22 0.67 -46.26
C VAL A 11 -0.24 0.95 -44.82
N ALA A 12 0.40 0.22 -43.92
CA ALA A 12 0.67 0.46 -42.51
C ALA A 12 -0.04 1.65 -41.82
N PHE A 13 -1.02 1.35 -40.96
CA PHE A 13 -1.14 2.07 -39.69
C PHE A 13 -0.27 1.34 -38.67
N ALA A 14 1.02 1.66 -38.70
CA ALA A 14 1.97 1.26 -37.69
C ALA A 14 1.61 1.94 -36.36
N SER A 15 1.26 1.11 -35.38
CA SER A 15 1.75 1.20 -34.00
C SER A 15 1.57 2.55 -33.27
N THR A 16 0.33 2.92 -32.93
CA THR A 16 0.04 3.99 -31.95
C THR A 16 -0.42 3.47 -30.58
N ILE A 17 -0.22 2.18 -30.24
CA ILE A 17 -0.66 1.60 -28.96
C ILE A 17 0.50 1.17 -28.04
N ALA A 18 1.74 1.57 -28.34
CA ALA A 18 2.87 1.36 -27.40
C ALA A 18 3.10 2.55 -26.45
N GLY A 19 2.59 3.75 -26.78
CA GLY A 19 2.88 4.98 -26.03
C GLY A 19 2.09 5.16 -24.73
N ILE A 20 0.94 4.48 -24.57
CA ILE A 20 0.08 4.68 -23.39
C ILE A 20 0.48 3.75 -22.23
N TYR A 21 1.03 2.57 -22.50
CA TYR A 21 1.48 1.64 -21.45
C TYR A 21 2.83 2.01 -20.81
N ALA A 22 3.60 2.92 -21.42
CA ALA A 22 4.89 3.35 -20.89
C ALA A 22 4.78 4.45 -19.81
N LEU A 23 3.67 5.21 -19.77
CA LEU A 23 3.48 6.34 -18.85
C LEU A 23 2.94 5.94 -17.46
N THR A 24 2.49 4.70 -17.27
CA THR A 24 2.00 4.20 -15.96
C THR A 24 3.05 3.44 -15.15
N ARG A 25 4.23 3.16 -15.72
CA ARG A 25 5.28 2.35 -15.08
C ARG A 25 6.18 3.01 -14.03
N PRO A 26 6.38 4.34 -13.93
CA PRO A 26 7.38 4.87 -12.99
C PRO A 26 7.00 4.64 -11.52
N ASN A 27 5.71 4.55 -11.20
CA ASN A 27 5.27 4.28 -9.82
C ASN A 27 5.53 2.83 -9.41
N GLU A 28 5.22 1.84 -10.25
CA GLU A 28 5.32 0.44 -9.85
C GLU A 28 6.77 0.03 -9.54
N GLU A 29 7.75 0.52 -10.32
CA GLU A 29 9.18 0.30 -10.06
C GLU A 29 9.66 1.04 -8.80
N ARG A 30 9.17 2.27 -8.56
CA ARG A 30 9.46 3.06 -7.34
C ARG A 30 9.09 2.31 -6.07
N TYR A 31 7.97 1.58 -6.07
CA TYR A 31 7.52 0.88 -4.87
C TYR A 31 8.12 -0.51 -4.71
N LYS A 32 8.47 -1.19 -5.81
CA LYS A 32 9.21 -2.46 -5.77
C LYS A 32 10.57 -2.30 -5.10
N SER A 33 11.28 -1.19 -5.36
CA SER A 33 12.58 -0.93 -4.73
C SER A 33 12.50 -0.70 -3.21
N LYS A 34 11.34 -0.28 -2.69
CA LYS A 34 11.11 -0.07 -1.25
C LYS A 34 10.70 -1.33 -0.49
N MET A 35 10.29 -2.38 -1.20
CA MET A 35 9.78 -3.62 -0.60
C MET A 35 10.75 -4.25 0.42
N PRO A 36 12.08 -4.30 0.20
CA PRO A 36 13.01 -4.81 1.21
C PRO A 36 12.92 -4.03 2.53
N SER A 37 12.89 -2.70 2.48
CA SER A 37 12.77 -1.87 3.69
C SER A 37 11.41 -2.07 4.38
N TYR A 38 10.34 -2.33 3.64
CA TYR A 38 9.05 -2.63 4.24
C TYR A 38 9.08 -3.98 4.97
N LYS A 39 9.71 -5.00 4.37
CA LYS A 39 9.88 -6.31 5.02
C LYS A 39 10.69 -6.21 6.30
N GLU A 40 11.79 -5.45 6.31
CA GLU A 40 12.58 -5.20 7.53
C GLU A 40 11.75 -4.58 8.66
N VAL A 41 10.94 -3.57 8.35
CA VAL A 41 10.06 -2.93 9.35
C VAL A 41 8.99 -3.89 9.84
N PHE A 42 8.38 -4.66 8.93
CA PHE A 42 7.38 -5.66 9.27
C PHE A 42 7.97 -6.74 10.20
N GLU A 43 9.12 -7.32 9.85
CA GLU A 43 9.85 -8.30 10.66
C GLU A 43 10.24 -7.73 12.03
N HIS A 44 10.67 -6.46 12.07
CA HIS A 44 10.98 -5.78 13.32
C HIS A 44 9.75 -5.69 14.24
N VAL A 45 8.58 -5.33 13.71
CA VAL A 45 7.32 -5.30 14.46
C VAL A 45 6.95 -6.70 14.95
N GLN A 46 7.00 -7.71 14.09
CA GLN A 46 6.68 -9.10 14.47
C GLN A 46 7.61 -9.61 15.58
N LYS A 47 8.91 -9.33 15.50
CA LYS A 47 9.87 -9.67 16.54
C LYS A 47 9.59 -8.94 17.84
N TRP A 48 9.36 -7.62 17.79
CA TRP A 48 9.00 -6.83 18.97
C TRP A 48 7.77 -7.41 19.68
N ARG A 49 6.75 -7.83 18.93
CA ARG A 49 5.55 -8.48 19.49
C ARG A 49 5.85 -9.82 20.14
N ALA A 50 6.70 -10.64 19.54
CA ALA A 50 7.10 -11.93 20.11
C ALA A 50 7.91 -11.77 21.40
N ASP A 51 8.77 -10.75 21.46
CA ASP A 51 9.63 -10.46 22.61
C ASP A 51 8.86 -9.79 23.76
N THR A 52 7.79 -9.07 23.45
CA THR A 52 6.98 -8.37 24.45
C THR A 52 5.89 -9.33 24.97
N ARG A 53 5.84 -9.56 26.29
CA ARG A 53 4.83 -10.43 26.96
C ARG A 53 3.35 -10.03 26.74
N HIS A 54 3.07 -9.03 25.91
CA HIS A 54 1.75 -8.57 25.47
C HIS A 54 1.14 -9.43 24.35
N SER A 55 1.76 -10.58 24.02
CA SER A 55 1.41 -11.44 22.89
C SER A 55 0.04 -12.11 22.93
N VAL A 56 -0.71 -12.02 24.04
CA VAL A 56 -1.94 -12.81 24.23
C VAL A 56 -3.24 -12.03 24.00
N ASP A 57 -3.26 -10.71 24.23
CA ASP A 57 -4.53 -9.94 24.25
C ASP A 57 -4.58 -8.74 23.29
N ILE A 58 -3.47 -8.38 22.62
CA ILE A 58 -3.48 -7.20 21.74
C ILE A 58 -3.87 -7.57 20.31
N ASP A 59 -5.10 -7.24 19.96
CA ASP A 59 -5.72 -7.57 18.68
C ASP A 59 -5.24 -6.68 17.51
N ILE A 60 -4.40 -5.66 17.76
CA ILE A 60 -3.95 -4.70 16.74
C ILE A 60 -2.61 -5.13 16.15
N ASP A 61 -2.50 -5.23 14.83
CA ASP A 61 -1.31 -5.69 14.11
C ASP A 61 -1.01 -4.91 12.82
N MET A 62 0.16 -5.14 12.23
CA MET A 62 0.58 -4.59 10.94
C MET A 62 0.36 -5.61 9.82
N ARG A 63 -0.21 -5.21 8.68
CA ARG A 63 -0.41 -6.14 7.56
C ARG A 63 0.91 -6.43 6.82
N ASN A 64 1.04 -7.64 6.28
CA ASN A 64 2.15 -7.99 5.39
C ASN A 64 2.29 -6.94 4.26
N PRO A 65 3.50 -6.38 4.01
CA PRO A 65 3.71 -5.39 2.95
C PRO A 65 3.32 -5.86 1.54
N GLU A 66 3.34 -7.16 1.28
CA GLU A 66 3.04 -7.78 -0.02
C GLU A 66 1.53 -7.96 -0.26
N ASP A 67 0.68 -7.78 0.76
CA ASP A 67 -0.77 -7.86 0.63
C ASP A 67 -1.34 -6.61 -0.04
N SER A 68 -1.12 -6.50 -1.35
CA SER A 68 -1.54 -5.35 -2.15
C SER A 68 -3.05 -5.14 -2.14
N ALA A 69 -3.85 -6.20 -1.96
CA ALA A 69 -5.31 -6.11 -1.87
C ALA A 69 -5.72 -5.32 -0.62
N TRP A 70 -5.19 -5.72 0.55
CA TRP A 70 -5.48 -5.03 1.80
C TRP A 70 -4.99 -3.58 1.79
N TRP A 71 -3.75 -3.32 1.34
CA TRP A 71 -3.21 -1.96 1.28
C TRP A 71 -3.98 -1.06 0.31
N SER A 72 -4.44 -1.61 -0.81
CA SER A 72 -5.27 -0.90 -1.78
C SER A 72 -6.65 -0.56 -1.21
N GLU A 73 -7.32 -1.52 -0.58
CA GLU A 73 -8.63 -1.31 0.05
C GLU A 73 -8.54 -0.31 1.20
N ARG A 74 -7.58 -0.51 2.11
CA ARG A 74 -7.32 0.39 3.23
C ARG A 74 -6.95 1.80 2.74
N GLY A 75 -6.08 1.89 1.75
CA GLY A 75 -5.70 3.17 1.14
C GLY A 75 -6.87 3.89 0.47
N LYS A 76 -7.86 3.18 -0.07
CA LYS A 76 -9.09 3.79 -0.60
C LYS A 76 -9.96 4.33 0.54
N GLU A 77 -10.16 3.55 1.59
CA GLU A 77 -10.94 3.96 2.76
C GLU A 77 -10.41 5.27 3.36
N PHE A 78 -9.09 5.35 3.60
CA PHE A 78 -8.45 6.49 4.25
C PHE A 78 -7.96 7.57 3.28
N LYS A 79 -8.50 7.62 2.06
CA LYS A 79 -7.98 8.50 0.99
C LYS A 79 -7.91 9.98 1.37
N LYS A 80 -8.85 10.45 2.21
CA LYS A 80 -8.89 11.85 2.67
C LYS A 80 -7.72 12.26 3.58
N PHE A 81 -6.94 11.31 4.09
CA PHE A 81 -5.84 11.56 5.03
C PHE A 81 -4.44 11.58 4.38
N TYR A 82 -4.32 11.31 3.07
CA TYR A 82 -3.03 11.32 2.37
C TYR A 82 -3.14 11.70 0.88
N LYS A 83 -2.03 12.17 0.31
CA LYS A 83 -1.90 12.47 -1.13
C LYS A 83 -1.22 11.31 -1.85
N GLY A 84 -1.56 11.08 -3.12
CA GLY A 84 -0.98 10.00 -3.93
C GLY A 84 -1.88 8.77 -4.09
N ASP A 85 -1.29 7.60 -4.39
CA ASP A 85 -2.02 6.33 -4.54
C ASP A 85 -1.90 5.45 -3.29
N TRP A 86 -2.53 4.27 -3.28
CA TRP A 86 -2.49 3.37 -2.12
C TRP A 86 -1.05 2.96 -1.73
N GLN A 87 -0.10 3.04 -2.65
CA GLN A 87 1.30 2.73 -2.36
C GLN A 87 1.97 3.89 -1.61
N ASP A 88 1.57 5.14 -1.84
CA ASP A 88 1.96 6.29 -0.99
C ASP A 88 1.36 6.16 0.43
N PHE A 89 0.13 5.65 0.56
CA PHE A 89 -0.44 5.31 1.87
C PHE A 89 0.41 4.27 2.60
N ARG A 90 0.73 3.16 1.93
CA ARG A 90 1.62 2.11 2.47
C ARG A 90 2.99 2.66 2.84
N ASP A 91 3.62 3.42 1.94
CA ASP A 91 4.94 4.04 2.18
C ASP A 91 4.93 4.92 3.43
N LYS A 92 3.91 5.77 3.57
CA LYS A 92 3.74 6.59 4.77
C LYS A 92 3.56 5.74 6.02
N CYS A 93 2.76 4.67 5.95
CA CYS A 93 2.59 3.76 7.09
C CYS A 93 3.90 3.12 7.55
N PHE A 94 4.68 2.58 6.62
CA PHE A 94 5.99 2.01 6.93
C PHE A 94 6.97 3.07 7.45
N SER A 95 6.90 4.31 6.94
CA SER A 95 7.73 5.43 7.43
C SER A 95 7.38 5.83 8.86
N GLU A 96 6.09 5.95 9.21
CA GLU A 96 5.63 6.32 10.56
C GLU A 96 6.02 5.24 11.58
N ILE A 97 5.87 3.97 11.22
CA ILE A 97 6.24 2.84 12.08
C ILE A 97 7.76 2.76 12.25
N LYS A 98 8.52 2.96 11.17
CA LYS A 98 9.99 3.04 11.25
C LYS A 98 10.44 4.20 12.12
N ALA A 99 9.78 5.36 12.03
CA ALA A 99 10.09 6.54 12.83
C ALA A 99 9.77 6.36 14.32
N ALA A 100 8.80 5.51 14.67
CA ALA A 100 8.51 5.18 16.06
C ALA A 100 9.66 4.42 16.74
N GLY A 101 10.51 3.73 15.98
CA GLY A 101 11.71 3.05 16.50
C GLY A 101 11.36 2.06 17.61
N THR A 102 11.83 2.34 18.84
CA THR A 102 11.54 1.51 20.02
C THR A 102 10.17 1.76 20.65
N ASN A 103 9.45 2.79 20.24
CA ASN A 103 8.15 3.20 20.82
C ASN A 103 6.95 2.56 20.12
N LEU A 104 7.13 1.32 19.63
CA LEU A 104 6.08 0.56 18.93
C LEU A 104 4.83 0.34 19.79
N ASN A 105 4.97 0.33 21.12
CA ASN A 105 3.83 0.25 22.04
C ASN A 105 2.81 1.39 21.85
N SER A 106 3.23 2.56 21.38
CA SER A 106 2.31 3.68 21.10
C SER A 106 1.41 3.42 19.87
N ILE A 107 1.80 2.51 18.98
CA ILE A 107 1.11 2.17 17.74
C ILE A 107 0.38 0.82 17.85
N PHE A 108 0.95 -0.12 18.60
CA PHE A 108 0.50 -1.51 18.68
C PHE A 108 0.21 -1.98 20.11
N GLY A 109 0.23 -1.09 21.11
CA GLY A 109 -0.04 -1.41 22.51
C GLY A 109 -1.50 -1.18 22.93
N ASP A 110 -1.80 -1.33 24.21
CA ASP A 110 -3.17 -1.21 24.76
C ASP A 110 -3.81 0.18 24.53
N SER A 111 -2.98 1.23 24.43
CA SER A 111 -3.43 2.59 24.15
C SER A 111 -3.50 2.92 22.65
N ALA A 112 -3.22 1.95 21.77
CA ALA A 112 -3.23 2.17 20.33
C ALA A 112 -4.65 2.45 19.84
N SER A 113 -4.77 3.52 19.05
CA SER A 113 -6.01 3.81 18.35
C SER A 113 -6.12 2.98 17.08
N PHE A 114 -7.29 2.40 16.84
CA PHE A 114 -7.65 1.72 15.60
C PHE A 114 -8.97 2.30 15.10
N TYR A 115 -9.02 2.57 13.79
CA TYR A 115 -10.25 3.05 13.14
C TYR A 115 -10.59 2.11 11.99
N SER A 116 -11.80 1.57 11.99
CA SER A 116 -12.22 0.68 10.91
C SER A 116 -12.56 1.48 9.65
N LYS A 117 -13.08 2.70 9.83
CA LYS A 117 -13.53 3.59 8.77
C LYS A 117 -13.01 5.01 8.93
N ALA A 118 -12.95 5.74 7.83
CA ALA A 118 -12.49 7.11 7.76
C ALA A 118 -13.39 8.11 8.49
N GLU A 119 -14.68 7.81 8.63
CA GLU A 119 -15.64 8.62 9.39
C GLU A 119 -15.38 8.61 10.90
N GLU A 120 -14.73 7.56 11.40
CA GLU A 120 -14.47 7.36 12.83
C GLU A 120 -13.21 8.10 13.31
N VAL A 121 -12.38 8.60 12.38
CA VAL A 121 -11.05 9.17 12.68
C VAL A 121 -11.17 10.63 13.14
N PRO A 122 -10.82 10.96 14.39
CA PRO A 122 -10.72 12.33 14.85
C PRO A 122 -9.64 13.12 14.09
N PRO A 123 -9.81 14.44 13.88
CA PRO A 123 -8.80 15.28 13.22
C PRO A 123 -7.41 15.28 13.87
N SER A 124 -7.32 15.00 15.17
CA SER A 124 -6.08 14.98 15.95
C SER A 124 -5.37 13.61 15.95
N SER A 125 -5.86 12.64 15.19
CA SER A 125 -5.31 11.27 15.21
C SER A 125 -3.96 11.20 14.50
N SER A 126 -3.06 10.38 15.04
CA SER A 126 -1.81 10.04 14.35
C SER A 126 -2.12 9.27 13.06
N PHE A 127 -1.31 9.45 12.02
CA PHE A 127 -1.47 8.66 10.79
C PHE A 127 -1.25 7.17 11.04
N SER A 128 -0.40 6.80 12.00
CA SER A 128 -0.09 5.41 12.34
C SER A 128 -1.33 4.60 12.77
N SER A 129 -2.38 5.21 13.32
CA SER A 129 -3.63 4.50 13.67
C SER A 129 -4.41 4.00 12.45
N LEU A 130 -4.07 4.48 11.25
CA LEU A 130 -4.68 4.05 9.99
C LEU A 130 -3.96 2.83 9.39
N CYS A 131 -2.72 2.60 9.83
CA CYS A 131 -1.77 1.64 9.28
C CYS A 131 -1.88 0.24 9.87
N VAL A 132 -2.73 0.10 10.88
CA VAL A 132 -2.92 -1.13 11.66
C VAL A 132 -4.26 -1.76 11.33
N TYR A 133 -4.35 -3.06 11.55
CA TYR A 133 -5.58 -3.84 11.43
C TYR A 133 -5.85 -4.57 12.74
N ARG A 134 -7.12 -4.92 12.96
CA ARG A 134 -7.54 -5.72 14.10
C ARG A 134 -7.83 -7.15 13.62
N ASN A 135 -7.24 -8.17 14.23
CA ASN A 135 -7.52 -9.58 13.95
C ASN A 135 -8.84 -9.97 14.60
N SER A 136 -9.96 -9.50 14.03
CA SER A 136 -11.28 -9.96 14.46
C SER A 136 -11.32 -11.49 14.46
N SER A 137 -11.35 -12.07 15.66
CA SER A 137 -11.54 -13.51 15.91
C SER A 137 -12.92 -13.95 15.47
#